data_AF-A0A7K1V2S9-F1
#
_entry.id   AF-A0A7K1V2S9-F1
#
_cell.length_a   1.000
_cell.length_b   1.000
_cell.length_c   1.000
_cell.angle_alpha   90.00
_cell.angle_beta   90.00
_cell.angle_gamma   90.00
#
_symmetry.space_group_name_H-M   'P 1'
#
loop_
_entity.id
_entity.type
_entity.pdbx_description
1 polymer ?
#
loop_
_entity_poly.entity_id
_entity_poly.type
_entity_poly.pdbx_seq_one_letter_code
_entity_poly.pdbx_strand_id
1 'polypeptide(L)'
;MGGALPVLLVPVAALAIVGAALLFGSGDRTPVQHGCLPDIPRSQPHISVQSASLRVETPLPEGTFTVSSGFGPRDGGVHLGVDLAAAQGTPILAATDGTVVAAGPASGFGNWIIIDTLIDGGLLSTVYGHMFDDGVNVTVGEQVQAGQPIGAVGSNGEATGPHLHFEVVPGGRQQGGHQIDPVPWLAAHGAPVDGDSTTAQPAGSTPLNGDSVRPRSSRSTAFAARMAGLALGCEPPSAVGRDELRSGSVPAEYEPWIRKAARTCPDVTGPLLAAQLRQESGFRADAVSPDAGAQGPAQFMPATWAAYGIDGDGDGRIDVWSIPDAVMSQARYDCDLVRSAKTGLAQGSLRGDLTELWLSMYNCGPEGTLAAGGVCQNSQTLHYVKAIPALAATYVLANGGAS
;
A
#
# COMPACT_ATOMS: atom_id res chain seq x y z
N MET A 1 37.78 -30.91 52.46
CA MET A 1 38.38 -31.90 51.52
C MET A 1 37.93 -31.50 50.13
N GLY A 2 38.87 -31.18 49.25
CA GLY A 2 38.61 -30.72 47.89
C GLY A 2 39.90 -30.19 47.29
N GLY A 3 40.74 -31.12 46.81
CA GLY A 3 42.11 -30.87 46.39
C GLY A 3 42.21 -30.13 45.06
N ALA A 4 43.19 -29.24 44.98
CA ALA A 4 43.76 -28.68 43.76
C ALA A 4 44.85 -29.61 43.22
N LEU A 5 45.03 -29.67 41.89
CA LEU A 5 46.22 -30.17 41.16
C LEU A 5 46.05 -29.85 39.64
N PRO A 6 47.11 -29.78 38.81
CA PRO A 6 47.78 -28.51 38.49
C PRO A 6 47.94 -28.20 36.98
N VAL A 7 48.48 -27.00 36.74
CA VAL A 7 48.99 -26.40 35.49
C VAL A 7 50.04 -27.27 34.80
N LEU A 8 49.96 -27.36 33.46
CA LEU A 8 51.07 -27.81 32.60
C LEU A 8 51.38 -26.75 31.52
N LEU A 9 52.63 -26.29 31.54
CA LEU A 9 53.30 -25.32 30.67
C LEU A 9 54.30 -26.09 29.79
N VAL A 10 54.29 -25.91 28.47
CA VAL A 10 55.45 -26.19 27.57
C VAL A 10 55.30 -25.32 26.29
N PRO A 11 56.36 -25.04 25.50
CA PRO A 11 57.00 -23.72 25.47
C PRO A 11 56.97 -23.04 24.09
N VAL A 12 57.29 -21.74 24.12
CA VAL A 12 57.56 -20.88 22.97
C VAL A 12 58.90 -21.24 22.34
N ALA A 13 58.95 -21.38 21.01
CA ALA A 13 60.17 -21.28 20.22
C ALA A 13 59.98 -20.16 19.19
N ALA A 14 60.70 -19.06 19.41
CA ALA A 14 60.88 -17.97 18.47
C ALA A 14 62.17 -18.21 17.67
N LEU A 15 62.14 -17.97 16.35
CA LEU A 15 63.32 -17.59 15.60
C LEU A 15 62.93 -16.56 14.55
N ALA A 16 63.72 -15.50 14.47
CA ALA A 16 63.41 -14.25 13.81
C ALA A 16 64.52 -13.88 12.81
N ILE A 17 64.09 -13.19 11.73
CA ILE A 17 64.76 -12.13 10.95
C ILE A 17 65.80 -12.53 9.89
N VAL A 18 65.55 -12.03 8.66
CA VAL A 18 66.33 -11.10 7.77
C VAL A 18 65.70 -11.28 6.37
N GLY A 19 65.19 -10.33 5.59
CA GLY A 19 65.39 -8.89 5.47
C GLY A 19 66.07 -8.56 4.12
N ALA A 20 65.31 -8.21 3.06
CA ALA A 20 65.84 -7.50 1.88
C ALA A 20 64.75 -6.85 0.97
N ALA A 21 64.72 -5.52 1.02
CA ALA A 21 64.41 -4.48 0.03
C ALA A 21 63.58 -4.72 -1.26
N LEU A 22 62.47 -3.97 -1.33
CA LEU A 22 61.92 -3.11 -2.40
C LEU A 22 62.43 -3.23 -3.86
N LEU A 23 61.51 -3.46 -4.80
CA LEU A 23 61.42 -2.76 -6.10
C LEU A 23 59.96 -2.63 -6.55
N PHE A 24 59.60 -1.45 -7.06
CA PHE A 24 58.33 -1.11 -7.69
C PHE A 24 58.17 -1.83 -9.05
N GLY A 25 56.95 -2.23 -9.39
CA GLY A 25 56.62 -2.71 -10.73
C GLY A 25 55.12 -2.95 -10.91
N SER A 26 54.49 -2.10 -11.73
CA SER A 26 53.07 -2.03 -12.05
C SER A 26 52.48 -3.37 -12.49
N GLY A 27 51.47 -3.85 -11.77
CA GLY A 27 50.65 -5.00 -12.17
C GLY A 27 49.41 -4.53 -12.91
N ASP A 28 49.38 -4.71 -14.22
CA ASP A 28 48.22 -4.50 -15.06
C ASP A 28 47.05 -5.39 -14.65
N ARG A 29 45.87 -4.78 -14.64
CA ARG A 29 44.57 -5.43 -14.45
C ARG A 29 44.23 -6.27 -15.67
N THR A 30 43.96 -7.56 -15.48
CA THR A 30 42.84 -8.25 -16.15
C THR A 30 42.26 -9.34 -15.24
N PRO A 31 40.93 -9.46 -15.10
CA PRO A 31 40.30 -10.44 -14.22
C PRO A 31 40.10 -11.79 -14.93
N VAL A 32 40.26 -12.86 -14.14
CA VAL A 32 39.97 -14.23 -14.53
C VAL A 32 38.45 -14.42 -14.55
N GLN A 33 37.91 -14.87 -15.69
CA GLN A 33 36.51 -15.28 -15.81
C GLN A 33 36.28 -16.61 -15.09
N HIS A 34 35.24 -16.70 -14.25
CA HIS A 34 34.61 -17.97 -13.86
C HIS A 34 33.08 -17.84 -13.92
N GLY A 35 32.48 -18.44 -14.94
CA GLY A 35 31.10 -18.92 -14.89
C GLY A 35 31.10 -20.43 -14.63
N CYS A 36 30.20 -20.91 -13.77
CA CYS A 36 29.89 -22.33 -13.52
C CYS A 36 28.39 -22.49 -13.17
N LEU A 37 27.53 -22.80 -14.16
CA LEU A 37 26.73 -24.05 -14.32
C LEU A 37 25.35 -24.07 -13.57
N PRO A 38 24.40 -25.00 -13.88
CA PRO A 38 23.53 -25.12 -15.06
C PRO A 38 22.01 -25.16 -14.72
N ASP A 39 21.14 -25.11 -15.74
CA ASP A 39 19.67 -25.22 -15.61
C ASP A 39 19.21 -26.59 -15.06
N ILE A 40 18.32 -26.56 -14.07
CA ILE A 40 17.49 -27.72 -13.67
C ILE A 40 16.08 -27.51 -14.25
N PRO A 41 15.50 -28.48 -14.99
CA PRO A 41 14.12 -28.38 -15.42
C PRO A 41 13.20 -28.67 -14.24
N ARG A 42 12.63 -27.63 -13.61
CA ARG A 42 11.46 -27.81 -12.74
C ARG A 42 10.22 -27.87 -13.62
N SER A 43 9.79 -29.09 -13.91
CA SER A 43 8.38 -29.38 -14.16
C SER A 43 7.60 -29.11 -12.88
N GLN A 44 7.19 -27.86 -12.67
CA GLN A 44 6.05 -27.56 -11.81
C GLN A 44 4.89 -27.18 -12.74
N PRO A 45 3.66 -27.67 -12.48
CA PRO A 45 2.52 -27.13 -13.18
C PRO A 45 2.50 -25.64 -12.86
N HIS A 46 2.64 -24.80 -13.89
CA HIS A 46 2.26 -23.41 -13.77
C HIS A 46 0.75 -23.44 -13.45
N ILE A 47 0.39 -23.40 -12.16
CA ILE A 47 -0.85 -22.74 -11.82
C ILE A 47 -0.59 -21.32 -12.25
N SER A 48 -1.08 -21.00 -13.44
CA SER A 48 -1.32 -19.65 -13.86
C SER A 48 -2.23 -19.08 -12.78
N VAL A 49 -1.64 -18.44 -11.75
CA VAL A 49 -2.39 -17.47 -10.97
C VAL A 49 -2.57 -16.34 -11.96
N GLN A 50 -3.61 -16.46 -12.78
CA GLN A 50 -4.22 -15.29 -13.37
C GLN A 50 -4.42 -14.35 -12.19
N SER A 51 -3.83 -13.16 -12.27
CA SER A 51 -4.33 -12.01 -11.52
C SER A 51 -5.79 -11.86 -11.92
N ALA A 52 -6.66 -12.62 -11.24
CA ALA A 52 -8.08 -12.39 -11.32
C ALA A 52 -8.25 -11.00 -10.73
N SER A 53 -8.72 -10.05 -11.56
CA SER A 53 -9.19 -8.77 -11.02
C SER A 53 -10.14 -9.10 -9.88
N LEU A 54 -9.96 -8.46 -8.73
CA LEU A 54 -10.87 -8.60 -7.60
C LEU A 54 -12.31 -8.52 -8.10
N ARG A 55 -13.07 -9.61 -7.97
CA ARG A 55 -14.49 -9.58 -8.26
C ARG A 55 -15.18 -8.97 -7.07
N VAL A 56 -15.82 -7.82 -7.29
CA VAL A 56 -16.64 -7.15 -6.28
C VAL A 56 -18.09 -7.26 -6.69
N GLU A 57 -18.95 -7.63 -5.74
CA GLU A 57 -20.38 -7.77 -5.93
C GLU A 57 -21.13 -6.90 -4.93
N THR A 58 -22.31 -6.43 -5.34
CA THR A 58 -23.20 -5.69 -4.45
C THR A 58 -23.63 -6.63 -3.30
N PRO A 59 -23.55 -6.21 -2.02
CA PRO A 59 -23.73 -7.13 -0.89
C PRO A 59 -25.19 -7.53 -0.64
N LEU A 60 -26.12 -7.05 -1.46
CA LEU A 60 -27.53 -7.43 -1.50
C LEU A 60 -27.98 -7.57 -2.97
N PRO A 61 -28.97 -8.43 -3.27
CA PRO A 61 -29.52 -8.56 -4.61
C PRO A 61 -30.03 -7.22 -5.18
N GLU A 62 -29.84 -7.01 -6.47
CA GLU A 62 -30.30 -5.79 -7.14
C GLU A 62 -31.82 -5.61 -6.98
N GLY A 63 -32.24 -4.37 -6.69
CA GLY A 63 -33.66 -4.02 -6.53
C GLY A 63 -34.30 -4.44 -5.21
N THR A 64 -33.57 -5.05 -4.27
CA THR A 64 -34.13 -5.43 -2.95
C THR A 64 -33.82 -4.46 -1.83
N PHE A 65 -33.08 -3.38 -2.11
CA PHE A 65 -32.60 -2.47 -1.08
C PHE A 65 -32.54 -1.01 -1.54
N THR A 66 -32.38 -0.11 -0.57
CA THR A 66 -32.06 1.31 -0.77
C THR A 66 -31.05 1.77 0.28
N VAL A 67 -30.15 2.70 -0.05
CA VAL A 67 -29.28 3.34 0.96
C VAL A 67 -30.14 4.14 1.94
N SER A 68 -30.14 3.75 3.21
CA SER A 68 -30.87 4.43 4.28
C SER A 68 -29.98 5.34 5.13
N SER A 69 -28.69 5.04 5.21
CA SER A 69 -27.71 5.86 5.95
C SER A 69 -26.32 5.71 5.32
N GLY A 70 -25.61 6.83 5.16
CA GLY A 70 -24.27 6.86 4.57
C GLY A 70 -23.15 6.84 5.61
N PHE A 71 -21.92 6.63 5.15
CA PHE A 71 -20.72 6.73 5.98
C PHE A 71 -20.47 8.18 6.44
N GLY A 72 -19.93 8.34 7.65
CA GLY A 72 -19.39 9.62 8.11
C GLY A 72 -19.95 10.15 9.43
N PRO A 73 -19.63 11.41 9.77
CA PRO A 73 -19.97 12.01 11.06
C PRO A 73 -21.48 12.10 11.31
N ARG A 74 -21.88 11.86 12.56
CA ARG A 74 -23.26 12.00 13.07
C ARG A 74 -23.27 12.65 14.44
N ASP A 75 -24.43 13.16 14.85
CA ASP A 75 -24.61 13.65 16.21
C ASP A 75 -24.30 12.53 17.21
N GLY A 76 -23.22 12.68 17.99
CA GLY A 76 -22.78 11.71 19.00
C GLY A 76 -21.81 10.63 18.51
N GLY A 77 -21.31 10.67 17.27
CA GLY A 77 -20.27 9.74 16.82
C GLY A 77 -20.00 9.74 15.32
N VAL A 78 -19.50 8.63 14.81
CA VAL A 78 -19.28 8.38 13.38
C VAL A 78 -20.01 7.11 12.98
N HIS A 79 -20.58 7.10 11.78
CA HIS A 79 -21.10 5.90 11.14
C HIS A 79 -20.01 5.32 10.23
N LEU A 80 -19.55 4.11 10.55
CA LEU A 80 -18.35 3.51 9.94
C LEU A 80 -18.66 2.63 8.72
N GLY A 81 -19.88 2.70 8.20
CA GLY A 81 -20.30 1.91 7.05
C GLY A 81 -21.43 2.58 6.29
N VAL A 82 -22.09 1.80 5.44
CA VAL A 82 -23.33 2.17 4.78
C VAL A 82 -24.45 1.25 5.27
N ASP A 83 -25.62 1.81 5.53
CA ASP A 83 -26.82 1.04 5.86
C ASP A 83 -27.67 0.89 4.60
N LEU A 84 -27.93 -0.36 4.22
CA LEU A 84 -28.76 -0.74 3.09
C LEU A 84 -30.08 -1.33 3.63
N ALA A 85 -31.13 -0.52 3.67
CA ALA A 85 -32.45 -0.95 4.10
C ALA A 85 -33.01 -1.97 3.09
N ALA A 86 -33.43 -3.13 3.60
CA ALA A 86 -33.96 -4.23 2.81
C ALA A 86 -34.95 -5.06 3.65
N ALA A 87 -35.78 -5.86 3.00
CA ALA A 87 -36.70 -6.73 3.73
C ALA A 87 -35.93 -7.74 4.60
N GLN A 88 -36.42 -8.00 5.81
CA GLN A 88 -35.88 -9.07 6.65
C GLN A 88 -35.88 -10.41 5.88
N GLY A 89 -34.79 -11.17 6.00
CA GLY A 89 -34.60 -12.42 5.29
C GLY A 89 -34.03 -12.28 3.88
N THR A 90 -33.86 -11.05 3.36
CA THR A 90 -33.15 -10.82 2.09
C THR A 90 -31.74 -11.42 2.18
N PRO A 91 -31.29 -12.23 1.21
CA PRO A 91 -29.95 -12.81 1.24
C PRO A 91 -28.86 -11.71 1.28
N ILE A 92 -27.91 -11.86 2.20
CA ILE A 92 -26.67 -11.08 2.22
C ILE A 92 -25.65 -11.85 1.38
N LEU A 93 -25.04 -11.16 0.42
CA LEU A 93 -24.05 -11.72 -0.50
C LEU A 93 -22.65 -11.29 -0.07
N ALA A 94 -21.66 -12.18 -0.21
CA ALA A 94 -20.27 -11.82 -0.06
C ALA A 94 -19.89 -10.79 -1.14
N ALA A 95 -19.42 -9.62 -0.74
CA ALA A 95 -19.00 -8.57 -1.66
C ALA A 95 -17.69 -8.91 -2.37
N THR A 96 -16.88 -9.81 -1.82
CA THR A 96 -15.58 -10.23 -2.38
C THR A 96 -15.39 -11.72 -2.19
N ASP A 97 -14.52 -12.34 -3.00
CA ASP A 97 -13.96 -13.65 -2.67
C ASP A 97 -13.16 -13.53 -1.37
N GLY A 98 -13.10 -14.57 -0.53
CA GLY A 98 -12.25 -14.50 0.66
C GLY A 98 -12.50 -15.58 1.69
N THR A 99 -11.85 -15.42 2.84
CA THR A 99 -11.98 -16.29 4.01
C THR A 99 -12.83 -15.63 5.08
N VAL A 100 -13.81 -16.34 5.62
CA VAL A 100 -14.58 -15.88 6.78
C VAL A 100 -13.69 -15.89 8.02
N VAL A 101 -13.44 -14.73 8.63
CA VAL A 101 -12.59 -14.58 9.83
C VAL A 101 -13.38 -14.26 11.10
N ALA A 102 -14.66 -13.91 10.96
CA ALA A 102 -15.63 -13.88 12.05
C ALA A 102 -17.03 -14.22 11.53
N ALA A 103 -17.82 -14.92 12.33
CA ALA A 103 -19.23 -15.19 12.08
C ALA A 103 -19.92 -15.41 13.44
N GLY A 104 -20.95 -14.62 13.75
CA GLY A 104 -21.71 -14.73 15.00
C GLY A 104 -21.77 -13.45 15.84
N PRO A 105 -21.97 -13.53 17.17
CA PRO A 105 -22.31 -12.36 17.98
C PRO A 105 -21.21 -11.30 18.05
N ALA A 106 -21.60 -10.03 17.97
CA ALA A 106 -20.73 -8.86 18.12
C ALA A 106 -21.46 -7.66 18.73
N SER A 107 -20.79 -7.00 19.69
CA SER A 107 -21.34 -5.81 20.36
C SER A 107 -21.65 -4.71 19.36
N GLY A 108 -22.85 -4.12 19.44
CA GLY A 108 -23.35 -3.11 18.49
C GLY A 108 -23.98 -3.71 17.22
N PHE A 109 -23.46 -4.83 16.72
CA PHE A 109 -23.89 -5.45 15.46
C PHE A 109 -24.98 -6.52 15.64
N GLY A 110 -25.21 -7.02 16.86
CA GLY A 110 -26.02 -8.22 17.05
C GLY A 110 -25.20 -9.43 16.61
N ASN A 111 -25.37 -9.86 15.36
CA ASN A 111 -24.41 -10.75 14.70
C ASN A 111 -23.72 -10.05 13.53
N TRP A 112 -22.49 -10.46 13.28
CA TRP A 112 -21.70 -10.03 12.13
C TRP A 112 -21.07 -11.20 11.36
N ILE A 113 -20.63 -10.91 10.15
CA ILE A 113 -19.70 -11.72 9.37
C ILE A 113 -18.56 -10.79 8.95
N ILE A 114 -17.33 -11.29 8.98
CA ILE A 114 -16.16 -10.60 8.41
C ILE A 114 -15.51 -11.54 7.40
N ILE A 115 -15.29 -11.05 6.18
CA ILE A 115 -14.56 -11.77 5.13
C ILE A 115 -13.27 -11.01 4.85
N ASP A 116 -12.14 -11.71 4.97
CA ASP A 116 -10.82 -11.23 4.62
C ASP A 116 -10.44 -11.66 3.20
N THR A 117 -9.98 -10.70 2.41
CA THR A 117 -9.52 -10.88 1.03
C THR A 117 -8.12 -10.32 0.88
N LEU A 118 -7.24 -11.07 0.24
CA LEU A 118 -5.94 -10.57 -0.19
C LEU A 118 -6.07 -9.94 -1.58
N ILE A 119 -5.84 -8.63 -1.66
CA ILE A 119 -5.90 -7.85 -2.91
C ILE A 119 -4.55 -7.17 -3.10
N ASP A 120 -3.88 -7.46 -4.21
CA ASP A 120 -2.59 -6.85 -4.58
C ASP A 120 -1.52 -6.91 -3.47
N GLY A 121 -1.57 -7.97 -2.66
CA GLY A 121 -0.67 -8.20 -1.51
C GLY A 121 -1.04 -7.42 -0.23
N GLY A 122 -2.15 -6.68 -0.24
CA GLY A 122 -2.76 -6.06 0.94
C GLY A 122 -3.97 -6.85 1.43
N LEU A 123 -4.28 -6.72 2.72
CA LEU A 123 -5.48 -7.30 3.33
C LEU A 123 -6.64 -6.32 3.26
N LEU A 124 -7.83 -6.80 2.89
CA LEU A 124 -9.09 -6.08 2.96
C LEU A 124 -10.06 -6.92 3.77
N SER A 125 -10.81 -6.31 4.69
CA SER A 125 -12.01 -6.95 5.22
C SER A 125 -13.27 -6.29 4.70
N THR A 126 -14.29 -7.10 4.43
CA THR A 126 -15.68 -6.65 4.31
C THR A 126 -16.46 -7.14 5.52
N VAL A 127 -17.25 -6.24 6.12
CA VAL A 127 -18.01 -6.51 7.36
C VAL A 127 -19.49 -6.40 7.07
N TYR A 128 -20.26 -7.36 7.57
CA TYR A 128 -21.71 -7.48 7.36
C TYR A 128 -22.38 -7.57 8.72
N GLY A 129 -23.31 -6.67 9.04
CA GLY A 129 -23.93 -6.54 10.36
C GLY A 129 -25.43 -6.82 10.43
N HIS A 130 -25.94 -6.86 11.67
CA HIS A 130 -27.37 -6.89 12.04
C HIS A 130 -28.15 -8.16 11.72
N MET A 131 -27.49 -9.26 11.39
CA MET A 131 -28.13 -10.57 11.20
C MET A 131 -28.77 -11.08 12.51
N PHE A 132 -29.90 -11.79 12.40
CA PHE A 132 -30.41 -12.61 13.50
C PHE A 132 -29.58 -13.88 13.68
N ASP A 133 -29.76 -14.58 14.80
CA ASP A 133 -28.98 -15.77 15.14
C ASP A 133 -29.13 -16.90 14.12
N ASP A 134 -30.31 -17.02 13.50
CA ASP A 134 -30.62 -17.98 12.43
C ASP A 134 -30.28 -17.45 11.02
N GLY A 135 -29.76 -16.22 10.92
CA GLY A 135 -29.42 -15.54 9.67
C GLY A 135 -27.93 -15.57 9.31
N VAL A 136 -27.08 -16.25 10.10
CA VAL A 136 -25.64 -16.43 9.80
C VAL A 136 -25.45 -17.80 9.15
N ASN A 137 -25.09 -17.83 7.86
CA ASN A 137 -25.08 -19.07 7.06
C ASN A 137 -23.67 -19.63 6.80
N VAL A 138 -22.64 -19.02 7.37
CA VAL A 138 -21.23 -19.39 7.17
C VAL A 138 -20.50 -19.56 8.50
N THR A 139 -19.36 -20.24 8.45
CA THR A 139 -18.52 -20.48 9.63
C THR A 139 -17.10 -19.93 9.47
N VAL A 140 -16.43 -19.61 10.58
CA VAL A 140 -15.04 -19.13 10.55
C VAL A 140 -14.12 -20.17 9.90
N GLY A 141 -13.28 -19.71 8.96
CA GLY A 141 -12.39 -20.52 8.14
C GLY A 141 -12.99 -20.96 6.81
N GLU A 142 -14.28 -20.72 6.58
CA GLU A 142 -14.93 -21.01 5.31
C GLU A 142 -14.42 -20.08 4.19
N GLN A 143 -14.22 -20.66 3.01
CA GLN A 143 -13.90 -19.91 1.80
C GLN A 143 -15.18 -19.60 1.04
N VAL A 144 -15.37 -18.33 0.70
CA VAL A 144 -16.55 -17.84 -0.01
C VAL A 144 -16.15 -17.15 -1.31
N GLN A 145 -17.06 -17.18 -2.28
CA GLN A 145 -16.93 -16.45 -3.54
C GLN A 145 -17.79 -15.19 -3.50
N ALA A 146 -17.38 -14.13 -4.20
CA ALA A 146 -18.21 -12.94 -4.36
C ALA A 146 -19.60 -13.34 -4.91
N GLY A 147 -20.66 -12.70 -4.44
CA GLY A 147 -22.04 -13.04 -4.77
C GLY A 147 -22.57 -14.32 -4.11
N GLN A 148 -21.76 -15.07 -3.35
CA GLN A 148 -22.25 -16.21 -2.57
C GLN A 148 -23.14 -15.71 -1.43
N PRO A 149 -24.34 -16.30 -1.21
CA PRO A 149 -25.14 -16.03 -0.02
C PRO A 149 -24.40 -16.47 1.25
N ILE A 150 -24.18 -15.52 2.17
CA ILE A 150 -23.45 -15.74 3.44
C ILE A 150 -24.32 -15.54 4.68
N GLY A 151 -25.48 -14.90 4.52
CA GLY A 151 -26.41 -14.65 5.60
C GLY A 151 -27.72 -14.07 5.11
N ALA A 152 -28.51 -13.52 6.03
CA ALA A 152 -29.79 -12.89 5.75
C ALA A 152 -29.98 -11.60 6.54
N VAL A 153 -30.53 -10.58 5.89
CA VAL A 153 -30.84 -9.28 6.51
C VAL A 153 -31.69 -9.48 7.76
N GLY A 154 -31.22 -8.94 8.87
CA GLY A 154 -31.91 -8.96 10.15
C GLY A 154 -32.11 -7.56 10.73
N SER A 155 -32.37 -7.49 12.03
CA SER A 155 -32.50 -6.23 12.78
C SER A 155 -32.01 -6.43 14.23
N ASN A 156 -30.91 -7.16 14.40
CA ASN A 156 -30.33 -7.46 15.72
C ASN A 156 -29.34 -6.35 16.15
N GLY A 157 -28.98 -6.30 17.44
CA GLY A 157 -28.04 -5.31 17.96
C GLY A 157 -28.63 -3.89 18.01
N GLU A 158 -27.85 -2.89 17.61
CA GLU A 158 -28.26 -1.47 17.66
C GLU A 158 -29.04 -1.03 16.39
N ALA A 159 -29.69 -1.97 15.71
CA ALA A 159 -30.52 -1.67 14.55
C ALA A 159 -31.92 -1.14 14.94
N THR A 160 -32.41 -0.13 14.23
CA THR A 160 -33.77 0.44 14.43
C THR A 160 -34.81 -0.13 13.47
N GLY A 161 -34.37 -0.92 12.47
CA GLY A 161 -35.21 -1.64 11.52
C GLY A 161 -34.38 -2.58 10.66
N PRO A 162 -35.01 -3.41 9.79
CA PRO A 162 -34.28 -4.34 8.94
C PRO A 162 -33.37 -3.66 7.91
N HIS A 163 -32.06 -3.93 8.00
CA HIS A 163 -31.06 -3.43 7.04
C HIS A 163 -29.77 -4.27 7.14
N LEU A 164 -28.92 -4.16 6.12
CA LEU A 164 -27.53 -4.56 6.19
C LEU A 164 -26.68 -3.34 6.55
N HIS A 165 -25.91 -3.42 7.63
CA HIS A 165 -24.77 -2.51 7.85
C HIS A 165 -23.54 -3.13 7.18
N PHE A 166 -22.93 -2.41 6.24
CA PHE A 166 -21.79 -2.87 5.46
C PHE A 166 -20.58 -1.96 5.66
N GLU A 167 -19.43 -2.53 5.99
CA GLU A 167 -18.16 -1.80 6.09
C GLU A 167 -17.12 -2.36 5.11
N VAL A 168 -16.22 -1.48 4.66
CA VAL A 168 -15.02 -1.83 3.88
C VAL A 168 -13.80 -1.38 4.67
N VAL A 169 -12.89 -2.31 4.96
CA VAL A 169 -11.79 -2.08 5.90
C VAL A 169 -10.45 -2.48 5.28
N PRO A 170 -9.76 -1.59 4.57
CA PRO A 170 -8.38 -1.81 4.15
C PRO A 170 -7.46 -2.03 5.35
N GLY A 171 -6.50 -2.94 5.21
CA GLY A 171 -5.61 -3.38 6.29
C GLY A 171 -6.21 -4.48 7.17
N GLY A 172 -7.50 -4.78 7.04
CA GLY A 172 -8.20 -5.86 7.73
C GLY A 172 -8.78 -5.47 9.08
N ARG A 173 -10.05 -5.82 9.34
CA ARG A 173 -10.83 -5.42 10.51
C ARG A 173 -10.27 -5.96 11.82
N GLN A 174 -9.75 -7.18 11.82
CA GLN A 174 -9.14 -7.80 13.00
C GLN A 174 -7.66 -7.41 13.17
N GLN A 175 -7.07 -6.78 12.16
CA GLN A 175 -5.67 -6.39 12.09
C GLN A 175 -5.49 -4.88 12.34
N GLY A 176 -6.56 -4.19 12.76
CA GLY A 176 -6.54 -2.76 13.09
C GLY A 176 -6.75 -1.83 11.90
N GLY A 177 -7.17 -2.35 10.75
CA GLY A 177 -7.60 -1.55 9.61
C GLY A 177 -8.79 -0.65 9.96
N HIS A 178 -8.93 0.46 9.23
CA HIS A 178 -9.98 1.44 9.44
C HIS A 178 -10.98 1.44 8.29
N GLN A 179 -12.24 1.70 8.63
CA GLN A 179 -13.30 1.75 7.66
C GLN A 179 -13.15 2.97 6.74
N ILE A 180 -13.37 2.72 5.46
CA ILE A 180 -13.57 3.76 4.44
C ILE A 180 -15.04 3.79 4.03
N ASP A 181 -15.45 4.84 3.32
CA ASP A 181 -16.81 4.93 2.78
C ASP A 181 -17.07 3.79 1.77
N PRO A 182 -18.01 2.86 2.05
CA PRO A 182 -18.27 1.74 1.17
C PRO A 182 -18.92 2.13 -0.16
N VAL A 183 -19.70 3.22 -0.21
CA VAL A 183 -20.45 3.61 -1.42
C VAL A 183 -19.53 3.92 -2.60
N PRO A 184 -18.57 4.86 -2.50
CA PRO A 184 -17.64 5.13 -3.59
C PRO A 184 -16.70 3.96 -3.85
N TRP A 185 -16.32 3.17 -2.82
CA TRP A 185 -15.49 2.00 -3.01
C TRP A 185 -16.20 0.94 -3.86
N LEU A 186 -17.46 0.61 -3.55
CA LEU A 186 -18.27 -0.35 -4.30
C LEU A 186 -18.50 0.11 -5.74
N ALA A 187 -18.82 1.40 -5.96
CA ALA A 187 -19.00 1.96 -7.29
C ALA A 187 -17.70 1.87 -8.13
N ALA A 188 -16.54 2.19 -7.54
CA ALA A 188 -15.24 2.09 -8.21
C ALA A 188 -14.88 0.65 -8.64
N HIS A 189 -15.48 -0.36 -8.01
CA HIS A 189 -15.27 -1.77 -8.34
C HIS A 189 -16.45 -2.40 -9.10
N GLY A 190 -17.36 -1.58 -9.65
CA GLY A 190 -18.45 -2.04 -10.51
C GLY A 190 -19.67 -2.61 -9.79
N ALA A 191 -19.84 -2.32 -8.49
CA ALA A 191 -20.90 -2.85 -7.63
C ALA A 191 -21.74 -1.75 -6.93
N PRO A 192 -22.23 -0.70 -7.64
CA PRO A 192 -22.87 0.46 -7.01
C PRO A 192 -24.10 0.09 -6.16
N VAL A 193 -24.37 0.88 -5.11
CA VAL A 193 -25.47 0.67 -4.15
C VAL A 193 -26.44 1.85 -4.07
N ASP A 194 -26.07 3.02 -4.56
CA ASP A 194 -26.85 4.26 -4.55
C ASP A 194 -27.80 4.41 -5.74
N GLY A 195 -27.87 3.38 -6.60
CA GLY A 195 -28.72 3.37 -7.79
C GLY A 195 -28.19 4.25 -8.94
N ASP A 196 -27.04 4.92 -8.77
CA ASP A 196 -26.39 5.65 -9.84
C ASP A 196 -25.55 4.71 -10.70
N SER A 197 -26.25 3.96 -11.54
CA SER A 197 -25.67 3.18 -12.63
C SER A 197 -25.04 4.04 -13.74
N THR A 198 -25.03 5.38 -13.63
CA THR A 198 -24.61 6.26 -14.73
C THR A 198 -23.12 6.59 -14.76
N THR A 199 -22.22 5.65 -14.44
CA THR A 199 -20.82 5.74 -14.94
C THR A 199 -20.16 4.41 -15.33
N ALA A 200 -20.91 3.31 -15.45
CA ALA A 200 -20.35 2.02 -15.88
C ALA A 200 -21.01 1.47 -17.15
N GLN A 201 -20.85 2.18 -18.28
CA GLN A 201 -20.91 1.55 -19.62
C GLN A 201 -20.26 2.44 -20.69
N PRO A 202 -19.24 1.96 -21.44
CA PRO A 202 -18.90 2.57 -22.72
C PRO A 202 -20.05 2.29 -23.70
N ALA A 203 -20.49 3.34 -24.37
CA ALA A 203 -21.57 3.30 -25.34
C ALA A 203 -21.36 2.23 -26.44
N GLY A 204 -22.29 1.28 -26.50
CA GLY A 204 -22.96 0.82 -27.72
C GLY A 204 -22.10 0.39 -28.91
N SER A 205 -21.77 -0.90 -28.96
CA SER A 205 -21.79 -1.64 -30.23
C SER A 205 -23.17 -2.29 -30.37
N THR A 206 -24.03 -1.75 -31.25
CA THR A 206 -25.24 -2.47 -31.68
C THR A 206 -25.02 -3.03 -33.09
N PRO A 207 -25.28 -4.33 -33.32
CA PRO A 207 -25.20 -4.93 -34.65
C PRO A 207 -26.58 -4.87 -35.34
N LEU A 208 -26.63 -4.43 -36.60
CA LEU A 208 -27.72 -4.76 -37.51
C LEU A 208 -27.18 -5.07 -38.92
N ASN A 209 -27.72 -6.15 -39.48
CA ASN A 209 -27.33 -6.82 -40.72
C ASN A 209 -27.56 -6.01 -42.00
N GLY A 210 -26.68 -6.26 -42.99
CA GLY A 210 -27.03 -6.45 -44.40
C GLY A 210 -27.15 -5.20 -45.28
N ASP A 211 -26.10 -4.90 -46.07
CA ASP A 211 -26.19 -4.99 -47.55
C ASP A 211 -24.85 -4.70 -48.26
N SER A 212 -24.34 -5.73 -48.91
CA SER A 212 -23.70 -5.76 -50.23
C SER A 212 -22.99 -4.51 -50.79
N VAL A 213 -21.65 -4.40 -50.64
CA VAL A 213 -20.77 -3.86 -51.71
C VAL A 213 -19.39 -4.56 -51.70
N ARG A 214 -18.94 -4.93 -52.91
CA ARG A 214 -17.76 -5.74 -53.28
C ARG A 214 -16.37 -5.20 -52.85
N PRO A 215 -15.33 -6.06 -52.83
CA PRO A 215 -13.98 -5.68 -52.41
C PRO A 215 -13.16 -5.05 -53.55
N ARG A 216 -12.23 -4.16 -53.22
CA ARG A 216 -11.06 -3.88 -54.05
C ARG A 216 -9.77 -4.02 -53.25
N SER A 217 -8.90 -4.84 -53.83
CA SER A 217 -7.54 -5.19 -53.46
C SER A 217 -6.64 -3.99 -53.19
N SER A 218 -5.64 -4.18 -52.32
CA SER A 218 -4.22 -4.02 -52.72
C SER A 218 -3.26 -4.66 -51.72
N ARG A 219 -2.72 -5.81 -52.14
CA ARG A 219 -1.31 -6.25 -52.07
C ARG A 219 -0.52 -5.95 -50.79
N SER A 220 -0.36 -7.01 -50.00
CA SER A 220 0.82 -7.24 -49.16
C SER A 220 2.06 -7.43 -50.02
N THR A 221 3.14 -6.71 -49.70
CA THR A 221 4.50 -7.13 -50.02
C THR A 221 5.25 -7.30 -48.71
N ALA A 222 5.60 -8.55 -48.42
CA ALA A 222 6.56 -8.90 -47.40
C ALA A 222 7.96 -8.44 -47.82
N PHE A 223 8.71 -7.87 -46.89
CA PHE A 223 10.17 -7.83 -46.97
C PHE A 223 10.72 -8.14 -45.58
N ALA A 224 11.24 -9.35 -45.41
CA ALA A 224 12.14 -9.71 -44.33
C ALA A 224 13.56 -9.62 -44.89
N ALA A 225 14.47 -8.93 -44.19
CA ALA A 225 15.81 -9.43 -43.97
C ALA A 225 16.63 -8.53 -43.02
N ARG A 226 17.26 -9.24 -42.07
CA ARG A 226 18.62 -9.08 -41.52
C ARG A 226 18.84 -8.20 -40.28
N MET A 227 19.10 -8.95 -39.20
CA MET A 227 19.84 -8.58 -37.99
C MET A 227 21.28 -8.16 -38.29
N ALA A 228 21.73 -7.13 -37.58
CA ALA A 228 23.11 -6.98 -37.09
C ALA A 228 23.04 -6.20 -35.77
N GLY A 229 23.51 -6.82 -34.68
CA GLY A 229 23.35 -6.32 -33.32
C GLY A 229 24.30 -5.18 -32.96
N LEU A 230 23.94 -4.50 -31.86
CA LEU A 230 24.84 -3.95 -30.84
C LEU A 230 24.02 -3.45 -29.65
N ALA A 231 24.49 -3.83 -28.46
CA ALA A 231 24.17 -3.33 -27.12
C ALA A 231 22.74 -3.56 -26.57
N LEU A 232 22.56 -4.75 -25.98
CA LEU A 232 21.76 -4.92 -24.77
C LEU A 232 22.37 -4.04 -23.66
N GLY A 233 21.67 -2.98 -23.29
CA GLY A 233 21.88 -2.24 -22.05
C GLY A 233 20.70 -2.45 -21.11
N CYS A 234 20.48 -3.68 -20.65
CA CYS A 234 19.74 -3.90 -19.42
C CYS A 234 20.73 -3.72 -18.27
N GLU A 235 21.00 -2.47 -17.92
CA GLU A 235 21.48 -2.16 -16.58
C GLU A 235 20.26 -1.65 -15.82
N PRO A 236 19.64 -2.44 -14.92
CA PRO A 236 18.90 -1.79 -13.84
C PRO A 236 19.91 -0.87 -13.14
N PRO A 237 19.56 0.40 -12.82
CA PRO A 237 20.47 1.23 -12.08
C PRO A 237 20.90 0.47 -10.83
N SER A 238 22.21 0.29 -10.75
CA SER A 238 22.91 -0.19 -9.58
C SER A 238 22.34 0.52 -8.34
N ALA A 239 22.27 -0.21 -7.23
CA ALA A 239 21.85 0.25 -5.91
C ALA A 239 22.81 1.33 -5.33
N VAL A 240 22.99 2.44 -6.02
CA VAL A 240 23.89 3.54 -5.68
C VAL A 240 23.00 4.78 -5.55
N GLY A 241 22.69 5.16 -4.30
CA GLY A 241 21.91 6.38 -3.97
C GLY A 241 20.80 6.25 -2.91
N ARG A 242 20.58 5.07 -2.29
CA ARG A 242 19.43 4.88 -1.38
C ARG A 242 19.58 5.56 -0.01
N ASP A 243 20.79 5.99 0.33
CA ASP A 243 21.12 6.70 1.55
C ASP A 243 21.93 7.98 1.25
N GLU A 244 21.40 8.80 0.35
CA GLU A 244 21.98 10.09 -0.04
C GLU A 244 21.86 11.18 1.04
N LEU A 245 21.28 10.84 2.19
CA LEU A 245 21.17 11.77 3.30
C LEU A 245 22.57 12.17 3.78
N ARG A 246 22.91 13.46 3.64
CA ARG A 246 24.16 14.03 4.13
C ARG A 246 24.22 13.89 5.65
N SER A 247 25.30 13.30 6.16
CA SER A 247 25.42 13.15 7.61
C SER A 247 25.44 14.50 8.34
N GLY A 248 24.72 14.58 9.45
CA GLY A 248 24.54 15.80 10.23
C GLY A 248 23.64 16.87 9.56
N SER A 249 22.95 16.54 8.46
CA SER A 249 22.02 17.48 7.83
C SER A 249 20.65 17.55 8.50
N VAL A 250 20.33 16.59 9.36
CA VAL A 250 19.10 16.50 10.16
C VAL A 250 19.47 16.37 11.64
N PRO A 251 18.53 16.58 12.60
CA PRO A 251 18.83 16.33 14.00
C PRO A 251 19.26 14.89 14.25
N ALA A 252 20.20 14.70 15.18
CA ALA A 252 20.90 13.43 15.37
C ALA A 252 19.96 12.27 15.74
N GLU A 253 18.88 12.57 16.46
CA GLU A 253 17.85 11.64 16.86
C GLU A 253 16.95 11.17 15.70
N TYR A 254 16.88 11.91 14.58
CA TYR A 254 16.11 11.53 13.39
C TYR A 254 16.96 10.77 12.36
N GLU A 255 18.25 11.11 12.24
CA GLU A 255 19.14 10.57 11.20
C GLU A 255 19.10 9.04 11.09
N PRO A 256 19.31 8.24 12.16
CA PRO A 256 19.33 6.77 12.04
C PRO A 256 17.98 6.21 11.56
N TRP A 257 16.87 6.82 11.98
CA TRP A 257 15.52 6.39 11.60
C TRP A 257 15.19 6.77 10.17
N ILE A 258 15.56 7.95 9.71
CA ILE A 258 15.39 8.36 8.31
C ILE A 258 16.20 7.43 7.40
N ARG A 259 17.45 7.11 7.76
CA ARG A 259 18.28 6.16 7.02
C ARG A 259 17.65 4.76 7.01
N LYS A 260 17.06 4.32 8.14
CA LYS A 260 16.37 3.03 8.24
C LYS A 260 15.12 2.99 7.35
N ALA A 261 14.30 4.02 7.44
CA ALA A 261 13.07 4.20 6.69
C ALA A 261 13.29 4.30 5.18
N ALA A 262 14.32 5.02 4.72
CA ALA A 262 14.66 5.12 3.29
C ALA A 262 15.00 3.79 2.62
N ARG A 263 15.26 2.72 3.39
CA ARG A 263 15.50 1.37 2.86
C ARG A 263 14.22 0.55 2.66
N THR A 264 13.07 1.00 3.16
CA THR A 264 11.81 0.25 3.08
C THR A 264 11.04 0.52 1.78
N CYS A 265 11.22 1.71 1.18
CA CYS A 265 10.56 2.10 -0.05
C CYS A 265 11.57 2.67 -1.06
N PRO A 266 11.76 2.04 -2.24
CA PRO A 266 12.73 2.50 -3.23
C PRO A 266 12.50 3.92 -3.78
N ASP A 267 11.23 4.36 -3.82
CA ASP A 267 10.84 5.65 -4.40
C ASP A 267 10.85 6.80 -3.36
N VAL A 268 10.99 6.49 -2.07
CA VAL A 268 10.95 7.45 -0.96
C VAL A 268 12.35 7.53 -0.34
N THR A 269 13.14 8.50 -0.80
CA THR A 269 14.55 8.63 -0.40
C THR A 269 14.71 9.29 0.97
N GLY A 270 15.86 9.07 1.62
CA GLY A 270 16.19 9.73 2.90
C GLY A 270 16.09 11.26 2.85
N PRO A 271 16.62 11.94 1.82
CA PRO A 271 16.40 13.38 1.63
C PRO A 271 14.93 13.79 1.50
N LEU A 272 14.07 13.01 0.84
CA LEU A 272 12.64 13.28 0.73
C LEU A 272 11.94 13.16 2.09
N LEU A 273 12.20 12.07 2.83
CA LEU A 273 11.69 11.89 4.20
C LEU A 273 12.12 13.03 5.12
N ALA A 274 13.40 13.42 5.07
CA ALA A 274 13.92 14.54 5.85
C ALA A 274 13.21 15.87 5.52
N ALA A 275 12.98 16.13 4.24
CA ALA A 275 12.27 17.32 3.79
C ALA A 275 10.80 17.32 4.21
N GLN A 276 10.14 16.17 4.14
CA GLN A 276 8.76 16.03 4.58
C GLN A 276 8.64 16.22 6.09
N LEU A 277 9.44 15.55 6.92
CA LEU A 277 9.50 15.77 8.38
C LEU A 277 9.77 17.24 8.75
N ARG A 278 10.66 17.89 7.99
CA ARG A 278 10.95 19.32 8.18
C ARG A 278 9.74 20.19 7.83
N GLN A 279 9.03 19.88 6.75
CA GLN A 279 7.84 20.60 6.32
C GLN A 279 6.66 20.39 7.30
N GLU A 280 6.51 19.18 7.85
CA GLU A 280 5.41 18.83 8.74
C GLU A 280 5.53 19.47 10.11
N SER A 281 6.64 19.24 10.82
CA SER A 281 6.78 19.65 12.22
C SER A 281 7.93 20.59 12.49
N GLY A 282 8.86 20.72 11.53
CA GLY A 282 10.14 21.34 11.79
C GLY A 282 11.10 20.44 12.58
N PHE A 283 10.90 19.12 12.55
CA PHE A 283 11.53 18.12 13.45
C PHE A 283 11.12 18.29 14.93
N ARG A 284 9.90 18.74 15.20
CA ARG A 284 9.36 18.82 16.56
C ARG A 284 8.55 17.58 16.87
N ALA A 285 8.99 16.81 17.86
CA ALA A 285 8.31 15.58 18.25
C ALA A 285 6.95 15.81 18.92
N ASP A 286 6.77 16.96 19.58
CA ASP A 286 5.56 17.37 20.29
C ASP A 286 4.61 18.23 19.43
N ALA A 287 4.81 18.27 18.12
CA ALA A 287 4.03 19.14 17.24
C ALA A 287 2.56 18.71 17.16
N VAL A 288 1.67 19.70 17.30
CA VAL A 288 0.24 19.52 17.07
C VAL A 288 -0.26 20.63 16.14
N SER A 289 -0.95 20.28 15.07
CA SER A 289 -1.67 21.24 14.25
C SER A 289 -2.91 21.72 15.02
N PRO A 290 -3.02 23.01 15.36
CA PRO A 290 -4.11 23.53 16.18
C PRO A 290 -5.48 23.42 15.47
N ASP A 291 -5.50 23.49 14.15
CA ASP A 291 -6.73 23.55 13.35
C ASP A 291 -7.14 22.17 12.80
N ALA A 292 -6.17 21.31 12.49
CA ALA A 292 -6.42 19.98 11.92
C ALA A 292 -6.27 18.84 12.92
N GLY A 293 -5.57 19.05 14.05
CA GLY A 293 -5.34 18.01 15.05
C GLY A 293 -4.31 16.95 14.65
N ALA A 294 -3.50 17.22 13.61
CA ALA A 294 -2.37 16.39 13.22
C ALA A 294 -1.27 16.37 14.31
N GLN A 295 -0.63 15.22 14.54
CA GLN A 295 0.21 14.97 15.71
C GLN A 295 1.60 14.45 15.34
N GLY A 296 2.57 14.79 16.20
CA GLY A 296 3.90 14.21 16.18
C GLY A 296 4.82 14.74 15.08
N PRO A 297 6.02 14.15 14.96
CA PRO A 297 7.05 14.56 14.01
C PRO A 297 6.59 14.62 12.54
N ALA A 298 5.72 13.68 12.15
CA ALA A 298 5.23 13.53 10.78
C ALA A 298 3.83 14.12 10.58
N GLN A 299 3.27 14.80 11.59
CA GLN A 299 1.92 15.39 11.56
C GLN A 299 0.86 14.40 11.05
N PHE A 300 0.83 13.21 11.63
CA PHE A 300 -0.22 12.25 11.32
C PHE A 300 -1.55 12.73 11.88
N MET A 301 -2.60 12.68 11.05
CA MET A 301 -3.96 12.72 11.57
C MET A 301 -4.22 11.48 12.45
N PRO A 302 -5.00 11.57 13.54
CA PRO A 302 -5.22 10.45 14.45
C PRO A 302 -5.70 9.16 13.75
N ALA A 303 -6.57 9.29 12.74
CA ALA A 303 -7.04 8.15 11.95
C ALA A 303 -5.92 7.51 11.10
N THR A 304 -5.06 8.32 10.48
CA THR A 304 -3.91 7.83 9.71
C THR A 304 -2.86 7.20 10.62
N TRP A 305 -2.60 7.79 11.80
CA TRP A 305 -1.70 7.21 12.80
C TRP A 305 -2.16 5.82 13.25
N ALA A 306 -3.45 5.67 13.52
CA ALA A 306 -4.01 4.40 13.94
C ALA A 306 -3.87 3.31 12.85
N ALA A 307 -3.94 3.68 11.57
CA ALA A 307 -3.76 2.76 10.43
C ALA A 307 -2.29 2.41 10.13
N TYR A 308 -1.39 3.39 10.20
CA TYR A 308 -0.02 3.29 9.69
C TYR A 308 1.05 3.22 10.77
N GLY A 309 0.70 3.52 12.02
CA GLY A 309 1.58 3.45 13.19
C GLY A 309 2.28 2.10 13.28
N ILE A 310 3.60 2.12 13.39
CA ILE A 310 4.43 0.94 13.65
C ILE A 310 5.42 1.24 14.77
N ASP A 311 5.68 0.21 15.57
CA ASP A 311 6.73 0.20 16.59
C ASP A 311 8.10 0.20 15.88
N GLY A 312 8.67 1.39 15.74
CA GLY A 312 9.84 1.64 14.91
C GLY A 312 11.13 1.14 15.56
N ASP A 313 11.22 1.24 16.88
CA ASP A 313 12.38 0.87 17.69
C ASP A 313 12.25 -0.49 18.41
N GLY A 314 11.07 -1.09 18.40
CA GLY A 314 10.80 -2.40 18.99
C GLY A 314 10.62 -2.35 20.50
N ASP A 315 10.20 -1.21 21.06
CA ASP A 315 10.00 -1.05 22.50
C ASP A 315 8.65 -1.60 23.01
N GLY A 316 7.80 -2.08 22.09
CA GLY A 316 6.48 -2.62 22.36
C GLY A 316 5.37 -1.57 22.44
N ARG A 317 5.65 -0.32 22.09
CA ARG A 317 4.69 0.79 22.02
C ARG A 317 4.63 1.33 20.60
N ILE A 318 3.47 1.88 20.25
CA ILE A 318 3.26 2.60 18.99
C ILE A 318 2.81 4.00 19.38
N ASP A 319 3.78 4.91 19.50
CA ASP A 319 3.60 6.26 20.02
C ASP A 319 3.82 7.31 18.94
N VAL A 320 2.78 8.11 18.66
CA VAL A 320 2.83 9.17 17.64
C VAL A 320 3.87 10.25 17.97
N TRP A 321 4.25 10.38 19.24
CA TRP A 321 5.27 11.31 19.71
C TRP A 321 6.69 10.72 19.65
N SER A 322 6.82 9.40 19.44
CA SER A 322 8.11 8.73 19.28
C SER A 322 8.69 9.02 17.90
N ILE A 323 9.93 9.51 17.86
CA ILE A 323 10.66 9.76 16.61
C ILE A 323 10.83 8.47 15.79
N PRO A 324 11.34 7.35 16.36
CA PRO A 324 11.40 6.07 15.66
C PRO A 324 10.07 5.68 15.00
N ASP A 325 8.98 5.70 15.76
CA ASP A 325 7.68 5.23 15.30
C ASP A 325 7.14 6.16 14.22
N ALA A 326 7.18 7.47 14.44
CA ALA A 326 6.69 8.45 13.49
C ALA A 326 7.42 8.38 12.14
N VAL A 327 8.77 8.28 12.16
CA VAL A 327 9.58 8.25 10.94
C VAL A 327 9.36 6.94 10.18
N MET A 328 9.33 5.81 10.87
CA MET A 328 9.12 4.51 10.24
C MET A 328 7.67 4.38 9.70
N SER A 329 6.68 4.90 10.43
CA SER A 329 5.28 4.94 10.01
C SER A 329 5.06 5.85 8.80
N GLN A 330 5.75 7.00 8.76
CA GLN A 330 5.71 7.91 7.62
C GLN A 330 6.19 7.21 6.35
N ALA A 331 7.36 6.57 6.37
CA ALA A 331 7.85 5.86 5.20
C ALA A 331 6.96 4.68 4.77
N ARG A 332 6.30 4.00 5.73
CA ARG A 332 5.28 2.99 5.41
C ARG A 332 4.10 3.63 4.67
N TYR A 333 3.59 4.75 5.17
CA TYR A 333 2.46 5.42 4.54
C TYR A 333 2.84 5.99 3.16
N ASP A 334 3.95 6.70 3.04
CA ASP A 334 4.45 7.24 1.78
C ASP A 334 4.66 6.14 0.73
N CYS A 335 5.15 4.96 1.14
CA CYS A 335 5.28 3.80 0.25
C CYS A 335 3.92 3.36 -0.31
N ASP A 336 2.87 3.38 0.49
CA ASP A 336 1.52 3.02 0.06
C ASP A 336 0.94 4.09 -0.87
N LEU A 337 1.20 5.36 -0.59
CA LEU A 337 0.83 6.47 -1.48
C LEU A 337 1.54 6.40 -2.83
N VAL A 338 2.83 6.05 -2.85
CA VAL A 338 3.58 5.80 -4.09
C VAL A 338 2.94 4.68 -4.89
N ARG A 339 2.53 3.57 -4.25
CA ARG A 339 1.85 2.46 -4.93
C ARG A 339 0.54 2.94 -5.56
N SER A 340 -0.29 3.67 -4.80
CA SER A 340 -1.54 4.25 -5.29
C SER A 340 -1.32 5.20 -6.47
N ALA A 341 -0.31 6.07 -6.38
CA ALA A 341 0.04 7.00 -7.45
C ALA A 341 0.52 6.29 -8.73
N LYS A 342 1.36 5.24 -8.60
CA LYS A 342 1.80 4.40 -9.73
C LYS A 342 0.63 3.70 -10.40
N THR A 343 -0.28 3.14 -9.61
CA THR A 343 -1.50 2.51 -10.13
C THR A 343 -2.35 3.52 -10.91
N GLY A 344 -2.59 4.70 -10.35
CA GLY A 344 -3.38 5.73 -11.03
C GLY A 344 -2.72 6.25 -12.32
N LEU A 345 -1.39 6.39 -12.33
CA LEU A 345 -0.63 6.73 -13.55
C LEU A 345 -0.75 5.65 -14.62
N ALA A 346 -0.63 4.37 -14.23
CA ALA A 346 -0.74 3.24 -15.15
C ALA A 346 -2.15 3.11 -15.77
N GLN A 347 -3.17 3.43 -14.99
CA GLN A 347 -4.57 3.43 -15.43
C GLN A 347 -4.97 4.70 -16.20
N GLY A 348 -4.13 5.74 -16.20
CA GLY A 348 -4.44 7.03 -16.78
C GLY A 348 -5.47 7.85 -16.00
N SER A 349 -5.84 7.40 -14.79
CA SER A 349 -6.72 8.12 -13.86
C SER A 349 -5.97 9.26 -13.16
N LEU A 350 -4.65 9.18 -13.04
CA LEU A 350 -3.79 10.27 -12.59
C LEU A 350 -2.87 10.77 -13.71
N ARG A 351 -2.57 12.07 -13.68
CA ARG A 351 -1.54 12.70 -14.50
C ARG A 351 -0.65 13.57 -13.62
N GLY A 352 0.67 13.51 -13.82
CA GLY A 352 1.62 14.33 -13.09
C GLY A 352 2.95 13.62 -12.84
N ASP A 353 3.83 14.28 -12.10
CA ASP A 353 5.04 13.67 -11.56
C ASP A 353 4.71 12.73 -10.40
N LEU A 354 5.36 11.57 -10.33
CA LEU A 354 5.11 10.57 -9.29
C LEU A 354 5.31 11.15 -7.89
N THR A 355 6.37 11.94 -7.68
CA THR A 355 6.72 12.52 -6.39
C THR A 355 5.68 13.54 -5.94
N GLU A 356 5.28 14.41 -6.86
CA GLU A 356 4.23 15.39 -6.59
C GLU A 356 2.88 14.72 -6.27
N LEU A 357 2.56 13.61 -6.93
CA LEU A 357 1.29 12.89 -6.71
C LEU A 357 1.23 12.26 -5.32
N TRP A 358 2.23 11.48 -4.89
CA TRP A 358 2.16 10.85 -3.57
C TRP A 358 2.29 11.88 -2.43
N LEU A 359 3.03 12.98 -2.63
CA LEU A 359 3.05 14.11 -1.68
C LEU A 359 1.69 14.82 -1.62
N SER A 360 1.00 14.96 -2.76
CA SER A 360 -0.39 15.46 -2.79
C SER A 360 -1.31 14.54 -2.00
N MET A 361 -1.16 13.22 -2.13
CA MET A 361 -1.95 12.26 -1.37
C MET A 361 -1.69 12.35 0.14
N TYR A 362 -0.47 12.66 0.56
CA TYR A 362 -0.15 12.84 1.99
C TYR A 362 -0.85 14.07 2.55
N ASN A 363 -0.78 15.20 1.85
CA ASN A 363 -1.27 16.48 2.36
C ASN A 363 -2.78 16.71 2.16
N CYS A 364 -3.30 16.36 0.98
CA CYS A 364 -4.70 16.56 0.59
C CYS A 364 -5.56 15.30 0.78
N GLY A 365 -4.94 14.18 1.16
CA GLY A 365 -5.57 12.87 1.19
C GLY A 365 -5.47 12.13 -0.17
N PRO A 366 -5.37 10.79 -0.15
CA PRO A 366 -5.37 9.97 -1.36
C PRO A 366 -6.59 10.22 -2.23
N GLU A 367 -7.77 10.24 -1.61
CA GLU A 367 -9.05 10.46 -2.29
C GLU A 367 -9.12 11.82 -2.97
N GLY A 368 -8.63 12.88 -2.32
CA GLY A 368 -8.61 14.22 -2.91
C GLY A 368 -7.75 14.29 -4.18
N THR A 369 -6.61 13.58 -4.17
CA THR A 369 -5.70 13.52 -5.33
C THR A 369 -6.28 12.66 -6.46
N LEU A 370 -6.91 11.53 -6.12
CA LEU A 370 -7.61 10.67 -7.08
C LEU A 370 -8.78 11.40 -7.74
N ALA A 371 -9.62 12.08 -6.95
CA ALA A 371 -10.75 12.86 -7.46
C ALA A 371 -10.30 14.03 -8.34
N ALA A 372 -9.15 14.63 -8.06
CA ALA A 372 -8.58 15.69 -8.89
C ALA A 372 -7.95 15.17 -10.20
N GLY A 373 -7.73 13.86 -10.33
CA GLY A 373 -7.02 13.26 -11.47
C GLY A 373 -5.54 13.68 -11.55
N GLY A 374 -4.97 14.17 -10.45
CA GLY A 374 -3.67 14.80 -10.37
C GLY A 374 -3.46 15.50 -9.03
N VAL A 375 -2.41 16.32 -8.90
CA VAL A 375 -2.14 17.10 -7.69
C VAL A 375 -3.36 17.96 -7.29
N CYS A 376 -3.74 17.97 -6.01
CA CYS A 376 -4.79 18.84 -5.51
C CYS A 376 -4.47 20.33 -5.73
N GLN A 377 -5.47 21.10 -6.15
CA GLN A 377 -5.29 22.49 -6.56
C GLN A 377 -5.40 23.52 -5.42
N ASN A 378 -5.52 23.07 -4.16
CA ASN A 378 -5.53 23.98 -3.02
C ASN A 378 -4.11 24.53 -2.78
N SER A 379 -4.03 25.76 -2.25
CA SER A 379 -2.76 26.49 -2.12
C SER A 379 -1.76 25.79 -1.20
N GLN A 380 -2.23 25.09 -0.17
CA GLN A 380 -1.39 24.34 0.75
C GLN A 380 -0.70 23.18 0.03
N THR A 381 -1.46 22.34 -0.66
CA THR A 381 -0.89 21.19 -1.38
C THR A 381 0.00 21.62 -2.54
N LEU A 382 -0.37 22.65 -3.29
CA LEU A 382 0.48 23.19 -4.37
C LEU A 382 1.83 23.70 -3.86
N HIS A 383 1.88 24.27 -2.65
CA HIS A 383 3.14 24.65 -2.02
C HIS A 383 3.91 23.40 -1.55
N TYR A 384 3.22 22.48 -0.88
CA TYR A 384 3.76 21.26 -0.30
C TYR A 384 4.52 20.40 -1.33
N VAL A 385 3.88 20.08 -2.46
CA VAL A 385 4.46 19.21 -3.50
C VAL A 385 5.68 19.83 -4.20
N LYS A 386 5.83 21.16 -4.15
CA LYS A 386 6.98 21.88 -4.72
C LYS A 386 8.10 22.12 -3.72
N ALA A 387 7.74 22.46 -2.49
CA ALA A 387 8.69 22.82 -1.44
C ALA A 387 9.51 21.60 -0.99
N ILE A 388 8.88 20.42 -0.85
CA ILE A 388 9.55 19.23 -0.33
C ILE A 388 10.65 18.71 -1.26
N PRO A 389 10.43 18.49 -2.58
CA PRO A 389 11.50 18.07 -3.46
C PRO A 389 12.65 19.09 -3.54
N ALA A 390 12.33 20.39 -3.53
CA ALA A 390 13.34 21.45 -3.51
C ALA A 390 14.17 21.44 -2.21
N LEU A 391 13.52 21.22 -1.07
CA LEU A 391 14.18 21.11 0.24
C LEU A 391 15.00 19.82 0.34
N ALA A 392 14.52 18.71 -0.22
CA ALA A 392 15.23 17.43 -0.27
C ALA A 392 16.60 17.57 -0.94
N ALA A 393 16.69 18.40 -2.00
CA ALA A 393 17.97 18.69 -2.66
C ALA A 393 19.01 19.40 -1.76
N THR A 394 18.62 19.93 -0.60
CA THR A 394 19.56 20.52 0.38
C THR A 394 20.07 19.49 1.41
N TYR A 395 19.41 18.34 1.49
CA TYR A 395 19.78 17.21 2.34
C TYR A 395 20.71 16.21 1.66
N VAL A 396 20.86 16.28 0.34
CA VAL A 396 21.95 15.58 -0.36
C VAL A 396 23.27 16.31 -0.17
N LEU A 397 24.39 15.60 -0.31
CA LEU A 397 25.71 16.23 -0.37
C LEU A 397 25.70 17.29 -1.48
N ALA A 398 26.13 18.52 -1.19
CA ALA A 398 26.54 19.43 -2.27
C ALA A 398 27.65 18.70 -3.02
N ASN A 399 27.53 18.51 -4.34
CA ASN A 399 28.55 17.88 -5.17
C ASN A 399 29.93 18.41 -4.78
N GLY A 400 30.66 17.61 -4.01
CA GLY A 400 32.05 17.87 -3.72
C GLY A 400 32.76 17.77 -5.05
N GLY A 401 33.16 18.93 -5.58
CA GLY A 401 34.12 18.97 -6.67
C GLY A 401 35.27 18.02 -6.33
N ALA A 402 35.63 17.20 -7.31
CA ALA A 402 36.76 16.29 -7.23
C ALA A 402 37.97 16.97 -6.58
N SER A 403 38.58 16.27 -5.62
CA SER A 403 39.92 16.60 -5.12
C SER A 403 40.96 16.43 -6.22
#